data_AF-A0A6N8U8E4-F1
#
_entry.id   AF-A0A6N8U8E4-F1
#
_cell.length_a   1.000
_cell.length_b   1.000
_cell.length_c   1.000
_cell.angle_alpha   90.00
_cell.angle_beta   90.00
_cell.angle_gamma   90.00
#
_symmetry.space_group_name_H-M   'P 1'
#
loop_
_entity.id
_entity.type
_entity.pdbx_description
1 polymer ?
#
loop_
_entity_poly.entity_id
_entity_poly.type
_entity_poly.pdbx_seq_one_letter_code
_entity_poly.pdbx_strand_id
1 'polypeptide(L)'
;MAYSGIDVSEFQGDINWSGVKAAGIQFAIIRAGFGSFPQGRKDRKFDQNMKNAEAAGMAVGVYWYSYATTVQLAKQEAENFLSTIRGYRFAYPVYMDFEDDSQRPLTTQQRTQIVETFCSIVEAAGYYTGIYANLYTFQNLLNLSELAKYDKWLAQWAATPTYGNEFGGLWQYTSSGLVNGISGRVDMDISYRNYPEIIKQAGLNGYGNNGGSTPDPLPEPPTKYQLHDYVTINGIYTSSDSTEKLKPSITGGTITKILSGHRNPYLLNNGSGWVNDGVIVASDSPTAFHVGEMVTPIRPVSYDGVPLLPDVINKSYPIIQLNGERAVLGAGLNTAFKTNNLKRSQAGVPQMIRVGSTVKIKPGALDYNGTALASFVYDNTYKVTELQGKRAVLSSINTAVNTDNLILVS
;
A
#
# COMPACT_ATOMS: atom_id res chain seq x y z
N MET A 1 -15.51 -30.49 1.33
CA MET A 1 -16.75 -29.75 0.98
C MET A 1 -16.42 -28.87 -0.21
N ALA A 2 -17.36 -28.67 -1.13
CA ALA A 2 -17.20 -27.82 -2.31
C ALA A 2 -18.24 -26.70 -2.24
N TYR A 3 -17.85 -25.49 -2.59
CA TYR A 3 -18.72 -24.32 -2.59
C TYR A 3 -18.89 -23.80 -4.01
N SER A 4 -20.11 -23.49 -4.44
CA SER A 4 -20.36 -22.92 -5.77
C SER A 4 -20.22 -21.40 -5.76
N GLY A 5 -19.55 -20.86 -6.76
CA GLY A 5 -19.32 -19.43 -6.92
C GLY A 5 -19.42 -18.97 -8.37
N ILE A 6 -19.21 -17.68 -8.54
CA ILE A 6 -19.07 -17.01 -9.84
C ILE A 6 -17.91 -16.04 -9.79
N ASP A 7 -17.40 -15.64 -10.95
CA ASP A 7 -16.60 -14.45 -11.09
C ASP A 7 -17.21 -13.47 -12.10
N VAL A 8 -17.07 -12.17 -11.82
CA VAL A 8 -17.76 -11.12 -12.55
C VAL A 8 -16.91 -9.86 -12.70
N SER A 9 -17.25 -9.07 -13.72
CA SER A 9 -16.66 -7.77 -14.00
C SER A 9 -17.73 -6.78 -14.48
N GLU A 10 -17.32 -5.62 -15.02
CA GLU A 10 -18.25 -4.71 -15.71
C GLU A 10 -19.00 -5.36 -16.88
N PHE A 11 -18.52 -6.47 -17.45
CA PHE A 11 -19.14 -7.13 -18.59
C PHE A 11 -20.45 -7.85 -18.26
N GLN A 12 -20.69 -8.20 -16.99
CA GLN A 12 -21.96 -8.77 -16.54
C GLN A 12 -23.05 -7.72 -16.29
N GLY A 13 -22.73 -6.43 -16.49
CA GLY A 13 -23.70 -5.34 -16.42
C GLY A 13 -24.23 -5.10 -15.00
N ASP A 14 -25.53 -4.84 -14.88
CA ASP A 14 -26.20 -4.68 -13.59
C ASP A 14 -26.66 -6.04 -13.05
N ILE A 15 -26.13 -6.40 -11.88
CA ILE A 15 -26.37 -7.70 -11.24
C ILE A 15 -27.37 -7.55 -10.09
N ASN A 16 -28.42 -8.39 -10.09
CA ASN A 16 -29.28 -8.58 -8.94
C ASN A 16 -28.64 -9.61 -7.98
N TRP A 17 -27.81 -9.12 -7.07
CA TRP A 17 -27.07 -9.92 -6.10
C TRP A 17 -27.95 -10.73 -5.13
N SER A 18 -29.16 -10.24 -4.82
CA SER A 18 -30.12 -11.00 -4.01
C SER A 18 -30.64 -12.24 -4.76
N GLY A 19 -30.88 -12.10 -6.07
CA GLY A 19 -31.22 -13.19 -6.97
C GLY A 19 -30.09 -14.21 -7.09
N VAL A 20 -28.85 -13.73 -7.23
CA VAL A 20 -27.65 -14.59 -7.27
C VAL A 20 -27.52 -15.41 -5.99
N LYS A 21 -27.68 -14.79 -4.82
CA LYS A 21 -27.66 -15.50 -3.53
C LYS A 21 -28.80 -16.53 -3.43
N ALA A 22 -30.01 -16.16 -3.84
CA ALA A 22 -31.17 -17.05 -3.84
C ALA A 22 -31.01 -18.23 -4.82
N ALA A 23 -30.21 -18.07 -5.88
CA ALA A 23 -29.86 -19.13 -6.82
C ALA A 23 -28.86 -20.16 -6.25
N GLY A 24 -28.43 -20.00 -5.00
CA GLY A 24 -27.52 -20.93 -4.32
C GLY A 24 -26.04 -20.62 -4.52
N ILE A 25 -25.69 -19.49 -5.13
CA ILE A 25 -24.30 -19.04 -5.24
C ILE A 25 -23.80 -18.63 -3.85
N GLN A 26 -22.65 -19.19 -3.45
CA GLN A 26 -22.12 -19.08 -2.09
C GLN A 26 -21.03 -18.02 -1.98
N PHE A 27 -20.28 -17.79 -3.05
CA PHE A 27 -19.27 -16.74 -3.14
C PHE A 27 -19.21 -16.09 -4.52
N ALA A 28 -18.55 -14.93 -4.59
CA ALA A 28 -18.20 -14.29 -5.85
C ALA A 28 -16.77 -13.70 -5.81
N ILE A 29 -16.04 -13.80 -6.93
CA ILE A 29 -14.78 -13.06 -7.13
C ILE A 29 -15.05 -11.90 -8.10
N ILE A 30 -14.85 -10.66 -7.67
CA ILE A 30 -15.23 -9.46 -8.44
C ILE A 30 -13.98 -8.76 -8.98
N ARG A 31 -13.95 -8.42 -10.27
CA ARG A 31 -12.83 -7.66 -10.83
C ARG A 31 -12.71 -6.28 -10.18
N ALA A 32 -11.59 -6.01 -9.54
CA ALA A 32 -11.27 -4.69 -9.00
C ALA A 32 -10.82 -3.72 -10.08
N GLY A 33 -10.02 -4.21 -11.02
CA GLY A 33 -9.49 -3.44 -12.13
C GLY A 33 -8.51 -4.28 -12.92
N PHE A 34 -7.73 -3.61 -13.75
CA PHE A 34 -6.79 -4.25 -14.64
C PHE A 34 -5.64 -3.33 -15.02
N GLY A 35 -4.49 -3.91 -15.35
CA GLY A 35 -3.36 -3.24 -16.00
C GLY A 35 -2.67 -2.13 -15.19
N SER A 36 -1.64 -1.54 -15.79
CA SER A 36 -0.87 -0.39 -15.26
C SER A 36 -1.08 0.86 -16.12
N PHE A 37 -0.83 2.05 -15.55
CA PHE A 37 -0.97 3.32 -16.28
C PHE A 37 -0.12 3.30 -17.57
N PRO A 38 -0.61 3.80 -18.71
CA PRO A 38 -1.89 4.51 -18.92
C PRO A 38 -3.09 3.64 -19.30
N GLN A 39 -2.87 2.33 -19.49
CA GLN A 39 -3.87 1.41 -20.04
C GLN A 39 -4.79 0.84 -18.95
N GLY A 40 -4.27 0.72 -17.74
CA GLY A 40 -4.98 0.19 -16.59
C GLY A 40 -5.98 1.15 -15.97
N ARG A 41 -7.05 0.58 -15.42
CA ARG A 41 -8.07 1.32 -14.67
C ARG A 41 -8.83 0.40 -13.71
N LYS A 42 -9.50 1.03 -12.76
CA LYS A 42 -10.57 0.41 -11.96
C LYS A 42 -11.70 -0.07 -12.87
N ASP A 43 -12.27 -1.21 -12.55
CA ASP A 43 -13.46 -1.74 -13.22
C ASP A 43 -14.67 -0.83 -12.92
N ARG A 44 -15.47 -0.46 -13.94
CA ARG A 44 -16.55 0.53 -13.79
C ARG A 44 -17.66 0.07 -12.86
N LYS A 45 -17.83 -1.25 -12.69
CA LYS A 45 -18.87 -1.83 -11.85
C LYS A 45 -18.35 -2.28 -10.49
N PHE A 46 -17.05 -2.17 -10.20
CA PHE A 46 -16.46 -2.66 -8.96
C PHE A 46 -17.19 -2.15 -7.71
N ASP A 47 -17.28 -0.82 -7.50
CA ASP A 47 -17.88 -0.27 -6.28
C ASP A 47 -19.36 -0.64 -6.14
N GLN A 48 -20.10 -0.63 -7.26
CA GLN A 48 -21.51 -1.01 -7.29
C GLN A 48 -21.68 -2.49 -6.95
N ASN A 49 -20.86 -3.36 -7.52
CA ASN A 49 -20.88 -4.80 -7.28
C ASN A 49 -20.49 -5.13 -5.85
N MET A 50 -19.41 -4.54 -5.32
CA MET A 50 -18.98 -4.72 -3.93
C MET A 50 -20.11 -4.33 -2.96
N LYS A 51 -20.66 -3.12 -3.11
CA LYS A 51 -21.75 -2.63 -2.25
C LYS A 51 -22.98 -3.55 -2.28
N ASN A 52 -23.40 -3.97 -3.47
CA ASN A 52 -24.63 -4.74 -3.62
C ASN A 52 -24.44 -6.22 -3.24
N ALA A 53 -23.27 -6.79 -3.49
CA ALA A 53 -22.91 -8.14 -3.04
C ALA A 53 -22.84 -8.23 -1.52
N GLU A 54 -22.22 -7.23 -0.87
CA GLU A 54 -22.17 -7.14 0.60
C GLU A 54 -23.57 -7.00 1.20
N ALA A 55 -24.41 -6.11 0.64
CA ALA A 55 -25.80 -5.95 1.07
C ALA A 55 -26.64 -7.24 0.94
N ALA A 56 -26.31 -8.10 -0.03
CA ALA A 56 -26.92 -9.41 -0.22
C ALA A 56 -26.32 -10.53 0.66
N GLY A 57 -25.32 -10.23 1.49
CA GLY A 57 -24.63 -11.22 2.33
C GLY A 57 -23.81 -12.23 1.52
N MET A 58 -23.26 -11.82 0.38
CA MET A 58 -22.37 -12.64 -0.42
C MET A 58 -20.98 -12.72 0.20
N ALA A 59 -20.35 -13.89 0.18
CA ALA A 59 -18.93 -14.00 0.50
C ALA A 59 -18.12 -13.54 -0.71
N VAL A 60 -17.31 -12.50 -0.57
CA VAL A 60 -16.66 -11.85 -1.72
C VAL A 60 -15.14 -11.96 -1.63
N GLY A 61 -14.51 -12.25 -2.77
CA GLY A 61 -13.10 -12.03 -3.08
C GLY A 61 -12.98 -11.12 -4.30
N VAL A 62 -11.77 -10.79 -4.71
CA VAL A 62 -11.55 -9.85 -5.82
C VAL A 62 -10.36 -10.24 -6.67
N TYR A 63 -10.31 -9.79 -7.92
CA TYR A 63 -9.16 -10.04 -8.79
C TYR A 63 -8.67 -8.78 -9.53
N TRP A 64 -7.41 -8.82 -9.94
CA TRP A 64 -6.79 -7.83 -10.80
C TRP A 64 -6.27 -8.49 -12.08
N TYR A 65 -6.84 -8.12 -13.23
CA TYR A 65 -6.38 -8.63 -14.53
C TYR A 65 -5.06 -7.97 -14.90
N SER A 66 -3.98 -8.76 -14.98
CA SER A 66 -2.64 -8.22 -15.14
C SER A 66 -2.23 -8.05 -16.59
N TYR A 67 -1.72 -6.87 -16.94
CA TYR A 67 -1.00 -6.61 -18.21
C TYR A 67 0.51 -6.56 -18.01
N ALA A 68 1.00 -6.82 -16.79
CA ALA A 68 2.42 -6.69 -16.47
C ALA A 68 3.27 -7.64 -17.32
N THR A 69 4.22 -7.06 -18.06
CA THR A 69 5.26 -7.79 -18.81
C THR A 69 6.65 -7.63 -18.19
N THR A 70 6.75 -6.87 -17.09
CA THR A 70 7.97 -6.66 -16.32
C THR A 70 7.66 -6.62 -14.82
N VAL A 71 8.66 -6.90 -13.99
CA VAL A 71 8.59 -6.77 -12.52
C VAL A 71 8.13 -5.37 -12.08
N GLN A 72 8.60 -4.32 -12.78
CA GLN A 72 8.22 -2.94 -12.45
C GLN A 72 6.74 -2.68 -12.70
N LEU A 73 6.18 -3.19 -13.81
CA LEU A 73 4.75 -3.09 -14.07
C LEU A 73 3.95 -3.92 -13.06
N ALA A 74 4.42 -5.12 -12.70
CA ALA A 74 3.78 -5.96 -11.69
C ALA A 74 3.65 -5.25 -10.34
N LYS A 75 4.71 -4.53 -9.93
CA LYS A 75 4.69 -3.67 -8.73
C LYS A 75 3.64 -2.56 -8.83
N GLN A 76 3.59 -1.83 -9.95
CA GLN A 76 2.60 -0.77 -10.16
C GLN A 76 1.17 -1.31 -10.14
N GLU A 77 0.95 -2.49 -10.73
CA GLU A 77 -0.36 -3.14 -10.73
C GLU A 77 -0.76 -3.59 -9.33
N ALA A 78 0.16 -4.13 -8.52
CA ALA A 78 -0.10 -4.46 -7.13
C ALA A 78 -0.45 -3.22 -6.29
N GLU A 79 0.26 -2.11 -6.48
CA GLU A 79 -0.02 -0.85 -5.80
C GLU A 79 -1.41 -0.29 -6.20
N ASN A 80 -1.76 -0.34 -7.48
CA ASN A 80 -3.08 0.07 -7.98
C ASN A 80 -4.19 -0.83 -7.45
N PHE A 81 -3.96 -2.14 -7.42
CA PHE A 81 -4.90 -3.10 -6.87
C PHE A 81 -5.17 -2.82 -5.40
N LEU A 82 -4.11 -2.67 -4.60
CA LEU A 82 -4.20 -2.38 -3.17
C LEU A 82 -4.90 -1.04 -2.88
N SER A 83 -4.63 -0.01 -3.68
CA SER A 83 -5.34 1.27 -3.60
C SER A 83 -6.84 1.11 -3.89
N THR A 84 -7.17 0.32 -4.91
CA THR A 84 -8.56 0.06 -5.34
C THR A 84 -9.38 -0.67 -4.27
N ILE A 85 -8.76 -1.63 -3.58
CA ILE A 85 -9.44 -2.50 -2.61
C ILE A 85 -9.35 -1.98 -1.18
N ARG A 86 -8.69 -0.84 -0.95
CA ARG A 86 -8.52 -0.25 0.38
C ARG A 86 -9.88 0.03 1.03
N GLY A 87 -10.00 -0.37 2.30
CA GLY A 87 -11.21 -0.13 3.11
C GLY A 87 -12.31 -1.18 2.92
N TYR A 88 -12.14 -2.13 2.00
CA TYR A 88 -13.02 -3.29 1.86
C TYR A 88 -12.52 -4.47 2.70
N ARG A 89 -13.46 -5.38 3.02
CA ARG A 89 -13.18 -6.64 3.69
C ARG A 89 -13.62 -7.80 2.79
N PHE A 90 -12.78 -8.83 2.68
CA PHE A 90 -13.02 -9.94 1.74
C PHE A 90 -13.02 -11.29 2.45
N ALA A 91 -14.11 -12.05 2.32
CA ALA A 91 -14.23 -13.40 2.87
C ALA A 91 -13.56 -14.47 1.98
N TYR A 92 -13.20 -14.11 0.75
CA TYR A 92 -12.44 -14.93 -0.20
C TYR A 92 -11.12 -14.25 -0.57
N PRO A 93 -10.15 -14.98 -1.18
CA PRO A 93 -8.85 -14.44 -1.53
C PRO A 93 -8.91 -13.29 -2.53
N VAL A 94 -7.80 -12.58 -2.61
CA VAL A 94 -7.53 -11.62 -3.68
C VAL A 94 -6.62 -12.30 -4.71
N TYR A 95 -6.93 -12.16 -6.00
CA TYR A 95 -6.24 -12.89 -7.05
C TYR A 95 -5.50 -11.96 -8.01
N MET A 96 -4.29 -12.36 -8.39
CA MET A 96 -3.71 -11.93 -9.66
C MET A 96 -4.29 -12.79 -10.77
N ASP A 97 -4.92 -12.17 -11.75
CA ASP A 97 -5.37 -12.84 -12.97
C ASP A 97 -4.27 -12.70 -14.04
N PHE A 98 -3.65 -13.82 -14.38
CA PHE A 98 -2.46 -13.91 -15.26
C PHE A 98 -2.76 -14.75 -16.51
N GLU A 99 -3.40 -14.10 -17.49
CA GLU A 99 -3.80 -14.75 -18.74
C GLU A 99 -3.55 -13.94 -20.01
N ASP A 100 -2.92 -12.76 -19.91
CA ASP A 100 -2.87 -11.81 -21.02
C ASP A 100 -1.92 -12.23 -22.14
N ASP A 101 -2.34 -11.98 -23.38
CA ASP A 101 -1.56 -12.33 -24.57
C ASP A 101 -0.21 -11.61 -24.64
N SER A 102 -0.10 -10.41 -24.05
CA SER A 102 1.17 -9.68 -23.97
C SER A 102 2.26 -10.42 -23.17
N GLN A 103 1.88 -11.39 -22.33
CA GLN A 103 2.80 -12.17 -21.50
C GLN A 103 3.32 -13.44 -22.21
N ARG A 104 2.75 -13.79 -23.37
CA ARG A 104 3.17 -14.97 -24.16
C ARG A 104 4.65 -14.94 -24.57
N PRO A 105 5.23 -13.82 -25.05
CA PRO A 105 6.63 -13.77 -25.49
C PRO A 105 7.66 -13.92 -24.36
N LEU A 106 7.23 -13.82 -23.10
CA LEU A 106 8.12 -13.88 -21.95
C LEU A 106 8.69 -15.29 -21.74
N THR A 107 9.80 -15.39 -21.03
CA THR A 107 10.30 -16.67 -20.53
C THR A 107 9.51 -17.10 -19.29
N THR A 108 9.56 -18.40 -18.95
CA THR A 108 8.95 -18.94 -17.72
C THR A 108 9.45 -18.23 -16.46
N GLN A 109 10.75 -17.92 -16.38
CA GLN A 109 11.30 -17.19 -15.23
C GLN A 109 10.76 -15.75 -15.14
N GLN A 110 10.66 -15.05 -16.27
CA GLN A 110 10.11 -13.67 -16.28
C GLN A 110 8.65 -13.65 -15.82
N ARG A 111 7.82 -14.58 -16.30
CA ARG A 111 6.43 -14.70 -15.83
C ARG A 111 6.35 -15.02 -14.35
N THR A 112 7.18 -15.96 -13.88
CA THR A 112 7.24 -16.33 -12.46
C THR A 112 7.62 -15.13 -11.58
N GLN A 113 8.63 -14.34 -11.98
CA GLN A 113 9.04 -13.14 -11.26
C GLN A 113 7.95 -12.06 -11.23
N ILE A 114 7.20 -11.89 -12.32
CA ILE A 114 6.06 -10.97 -12.40
C ILE A 114 4.98 -11.39 -11.39
N VAL A 115 4.60 -12.67 -11.40
CA VAL A 115 3.57 -13.20 -10.50
C VAL A 115 4.01 -13.11 -9.04
N GLU A 116 5.23 -13.53 -8.71
CA GLU A 116 5.77 -13.44 -7.34
C GLU A 116 5.85 -11.99 -6.86
N THR A 117 6.27 -11.06 -7.71
CA THR A 117 6.35 -9.63 -7.34
C THR A 117 4.98 -9.09 -6.98
N PHE A 118 3.98 -9.30 -7.84
CA PHE A 118 2.63 -8.84 -7.56
C PHE A 118 2.09 -9.49 -6.28
N CYS A 119 2.17 -10.82 -6.20
CA CYS A 119 1.51 -11.56 -5.12
C CYS A 119 2.16 -11.29 -3.76
N SER A 120 3.49 -11.16 -3.69
CA SER A 120 4.21 -10.88 -2.44
C SER A 120 3.92 -9.48 -1.90
N ILE A 121 3.75 -8.46 -2.77
CA ILE A 121 3.37 -7.11 -2.36
C ILE A 121 1.96 -7.11 -1.75
N VAL A 122 1.02 -7.84 -2.38
CA VAL A 122 -0.37 -7.93 -1.91
C VAL A 122 -0.48 -8.76 -0.63
N GLU A 123 0.29 -9.84 -0.52
CA GLU A 123 0.40 -10.65 0.70
C GLU A 123 0.98 -9.84 1.88
N ALA A 124 2.06 -9.09 1.65
CA ALA A 124 2.67 -8.22 2.65
C ALA A 124 1.71 -7.11 3.14
N ALA A 125 0.70 -6.75 2.35
CA ALA A 125 -0.36 -5.82 2.72
C ALA A 125 -1.46 -6.45 3.60
N GLY A 126 -1.33 -7.71 3.99
CA GLY A 126 -2.27 -8.41 4.86
C GLY A 126 -3.44 -9.07 4.14
N TYR A 127 -3.29 -9.36 2.85
CA TYR A 127 -4.28 -10.10 2.07
C TYR A 127 -3.84 -11.54 1.82
N TYR A 128 -4.78 -12.47 1.88
CA TYR A 128 -4.65 -13.83 1.38
C TYR A 128 -4.67 -13.77 -0.14
N THR A 129 -3.49 -13.97 -0.75
CA THR A 129 -3.29 -13.79 -2.19
C THR A 129 -3.22 -15.12 -2.92
N GLY A 130 -3.87 -15.20 -4.08
CA GLY A 130 -3.81 -16.36 -4.98
C GLY A 130 -3.50 -15.97 -6.42
N ILE A 131 -3.31 -16.98 -7.27
CA ILE A 131 -3.04 -16.82 -8.70
C ILE A 131 -4.18 -17.45 -9.48
N TYR A 132 -4.76 -16.71 -10.42
CA TYR A 132 -5.64 -17.25 -11.44
C TYR A 132 -4.90 -17.39 -12.77
N ALA A 133 -5.05 -18.56 -13.40
CA ALA A 133 -4.57 -18.82 -14.75
C ALA A 133 -5.22 -20.09 -15.32
N ASN A 134 -5.13 -20.26 -16.63
CA ASN A 134 -5.55 -21.51 -17.27
C ASN A 134 -4.56 -22.67 -17.02
N LEU A 135 -5.04 -23.90 -17.27
CA LEU A 135 -4.26 -25.13 -17.10
C LEU A 135 -2.88 -25.08 -17.79
N TYR A 136 -2.85 -24.61 -19.03
CA TYR A 136 -1.62 -24.57 -19.82
C TYR A 136 -0.59 -23.63 -19.20
N THR A 137 -1.02 -22.46 -18.75
CA THR A 137 -0.17 -21.48 -18.07
C THR A 137 0.44 -22.08 -16.81
N PHE A 138 -0.36 -22.69 -15.94
CA PHE A 138 0.16 -23.31 -14.73
C PHE A 138 1.15 -24.44 -15.02
N GLN A 139 0.87 -25.30 -16.00
CA GLN A 139 1.72 -26.49 -16.25
C GLN A 139 3.00 -26.16 -17.03
N ASN A 140 2.98 -25.15 -17.90
CA ASN A 140 4.04 -24.98 -18.91
C ASN A 140 4.71 -23.62 -18.84
N LEU A 141 4.06 -22.60 -18.28
CA LEU A 141 4.50 -21.20 -18.42
C LEU A 141 5.01 -20.58 -17.11
N LEU A 142 4.79 -21.23 -15.96
CA LEU A 142 5.21 -20.76 -14.64
C LEU A 142 6.08 -21.80 -13.92
N ASN A 143 7.06 -21.35 -13.15
CA ASN A 143 7.78 -22.20 -12.20
C ASN A 143 6.96 -22.33 -10.90
N LEU A 144 6.13 -23.37 -10.82
CA LEU A 144 5.23 -23.57 -9.69
C LEU A 144 5.94 -23.86 -8.36
N SER A 145 7.19 -24.30 -8.38
CA SER A 145 7.96 -24.52 -7.15
C SER A 145 8.24 -23.20 -6.43
N GLU A 146 8.49 -22.12 -7.16
CA GLU A 146 8.69 -20.78 -6.62
C GLU A 146 7.36 -20.17 -6.14
N LEU A 147 6.23 -20.58 -6.74
CA LEU A 147 4.90 -20.06 -6.46
C LEU A 147 4.08 -21.03 -5.57
N ALA A 148 4.73 -21.97 -4.89
CA ALA A 148 4.07 -23.05 -4.17
C ALA A 148 3.16 -22.55 -3.03
N LYS A 149 3.51 -21.41 -2.41
CA LYS A 149 2.79 -20.84 -1.26
C LYS A 149 1.42 -20.23 -1.59
N TYR A 150 1.16 -19.84 -2.83
CA TYR A 150 -0.13 -19.24 -3.21
C TYR A 150 -1.11 -20.31 -3.63
N ASP A 151 -2.38 -20.16 -3.28
CA ASP A 151 -3.42 -21.01 -3.84
C ASP A 151 -3.68 -20.67 -5.31
N LYS A 152 -4.13 -21.67 -6.08
CA LYS A 152 -4.41 -21.52 -7.50
C LYS A 152 -5.91 -21.52 -7.72
N TRP A 153 -6.36 -20.54 -8.50
CA TRP A 153 -7.66 -20.49 -9.13
C TRP A 153 -7.50 -20.95 -10.58
N LEU A 154 -7.82 -22.21 -10.82
CA LEU A 154 -7.59 -22.88 -12.10
C LEU A 154 -8.73 -22.59 -13.08
N ALA A 155 -8.43 -22.03 -14.25
CA ALA A 155 -9.34 -22.08 -15.40
C ALA A 155 -9.12 -23.37 -16.21
N GLN A 156 -10.12 -24.25 -16.17
CA GLN A 156 -10.17 -25.44 -17.01
C GLN A 156 -11.61 -25.84 -17.28
N TRP A 157 -12.15 -25.52 -18.45
CA TRP A 157 -13.52 -25.86 -18.78
C TRP A 157 -13.66 -27.34 -19.18
N ALA A 158 -13.89 -28.19 -18.18
CA ALA A 158 -13.97 -29.64 -18.30
C ALA A 158 -14.98 -30.22 -17.29
N ALA A 159 -15.31 -31.51 -17.42
CA ALA A 159 -16.19 -32.19 -16.46
C ALA A 159 -15.55 -32.35 -15.07
N THR A 160 -14.23 -32.49 -15.02
CA THR A 160 -13.41 -32.56 -13.81
C THR A 160 -12.06 -31.92 -14.08
N PRO A 161 -11.44 -31.23 -13.10
CA PRO A 161 -10.10 -30.68 -13.28
C PRO A 161 -9.09 -31.83 -13.42
N THR A 162 -8.18 -31.71 -14.40
CA THR A 162 -7.08 -32.68 -14.60
C THR A 162 -5.77 -32.21 -14.00
N TYR A 163 -5.72 -30.95 -13.56
CA TYR A 163 -4.72 -30.52 -12.61
C TYR A 163 -4.94 -31.32 -11.33
N GLY A 164 -3.91 -32.00 -10.83
CA GLY A 164 -4.04 -32.86 -9.65
C GLY A 164 -4.67 -32.13 -8.46
N ASN A 165 -5.03 -32.88 -7.40
CA ASN A 165 -5.75 -32.36 -6.22
C ASN A 165 -5.06 -31.22 -5.44
N GLU A 166 -3.94 -30.69 -5.93
CA GLU A 166 -3.03 -29.73 -5.28
C GLU A 166 -3.16 -28.28 -5.77
N PHE A 167 -4.05 -27.93 -6.72
CA PHE A 167 -4.26 -26.49 -7.01
C PHE A 167 -4.85 -25.73 -5.81
N GLY A 168 -5.51 -26.45 -4.90
CA GLY A 168 -5.70 -26.01 -3.52
C GLY A 168 -6.56 -24.76 -3.37
N GLY A 169 -7.36 -24.36 -4.36
CA GLY A 169 -8.16 -23.14 -4.26
C GLY A 169 -9.49 -23.23 -4.97
N LEU A 170 -9.57 -22.57 -6.12
CA LEU A 170 -10.79 -22.45 -6.93
C LEU A 170 -10.60 -23.13 -8.29
N TRP A 171 -11.70 -23.52 -8.90
CA TRP A 171 -11.76 -24.04 -10.26
C TRP A 171 -12.88 -23.35 -11.03
N GLN A 172 -12.52 -22.56 -12.03
CA GLN A 172 -13.44 -22.03 -13.02
C GLN A 172 -13.70 -23.12 -14.07
N TYR A 173 -14.90 -23.72 -14.01
CA TYR A 173 -15.24 -24.91 -14.79
C TYR A 173 -16.06 -24.60 -16.05
N THR A 174 -16.62 -23.38 -16.16
CA THR A 174 -17.29 -22.93 -17.38
C THR A 174 -17.40 -21.42 -17.43
N SER A 175 -17.40 -20.86 -18.65
CA SER A 175 -17.79 -19.48 -18.95
C SER A 175 -19.21 -19.32 -19.50
N SER A 176 -20.02 -20.38 -19.40
CA SER A 176 -21.37 -20.46 -20.00
C SER A 176 -22.46 -20.68 -18.96
N GLY A 177 -22.19 -20.34 -17.70
CA GLY A 177 -23.17 -20.42 -16.64
C GLY A 177 -24.37 -19.50 -16.87
N LEU A 178 -25.53 -19.90 -16.35
CA LEU A 178 -26.74 -19.09 -16.30
C LEU A 178 -27.19 -19.02 -14.84
N VAL A 179 -27.14 -17.84 -14.25
CA VAL A 179 -27.49 -17.61 -12.85
C VAL A 179 -28.59 -16.58 -12.77
N ASN A 180 -29.67 -16.91 -12.05
CA ASN A 180 -30.75 -15.95 -11.82
C ASN A 180 -30.21 -14.70 -11.12
N GLY A 181 -30.49 -13.54 -11.70
CA GLY A 181 -29.95 -12.25 -11.26
C GLY A 181 -28.79 -11.71 -12.10
N ILE A 182 -28.28 -12.48 -13.07
CA ILE A 182 -27.31 -12.02 -14.07
C ILE A 182 -27.92 -12.20 -15.46
N SER A 183 -27.79 -11.17 -16.29
CA SER A 183 -28.23 -11.25 -17.68
C SER A 183 -27.11 -11.82 -18.55
N GLY A 184 -27.42 -12.86 -19.31
CA GLY A 184 -26.43 -13.52 -20.18
C GLY A 184 -25.58 -14.55 -19.45
N ARG A 185 -24.42 -14.86 -20.04
CA ARG A 185 -23.48 -15.87 -19.53
C ARG A 185 -22.66 -15.31 -18.37
N VAL A 186 -22.33 -16.19 -17.42
CA VAL A 186 -21.41 -15.90 -16.32
C VAL A 186 -20.42 -17.05 -16.13
N ASP A 187 -19.21 -16.71 -15.69
CA ASP A 187 -18.20 -17.67 -15.29
C ASP A 187 -18.59 -18.33 -13.96
N MET A 188 -18.39 -19.64 -13.88
CA MET A 188 -18.80 -20.45 -12.72
C MET A 188 -17.62 -21.15 -12.10
N ASP A 189 -17.60 -21.10 -10.77
CA ASP A 189 -16.50 -21.58 -9.97
C ASP A 189 -16.91 -22.62 -8.93
N ILE A 190 -15.95 -23.47 -8.59
CA ILE A 190 -16.00 -24.32 -7.41
C ILE A 190 -14.83 -23.98 -6.52
N SER A 191 -15.10 -23.67 -5.26
CA SER A 191 -14.07 -23.56 -4.22
C SER A 191 -13.98 -24.85 -3.43
N TYR A 192 -12.75 -25.35 -3.26
CA TYR A 192 -12.45 -26.57 -2.50
C TYR A 192 -12.01 -26.28 -1.07
N ARG A 193 -11.91 -25.00 -0.69
CA ARG A 193 -11.46 -24.54 0.63
C ARG A 193 -12.51 -23.67 1.29
N ASN A 194 -12.58 -23.74 2.63
CA ASN A 194 -13.38 -22.82 3.41
C ASN A 194 -12.61 -21.52 3.64
N TYR A 195 -12.47 -20.70 2.59
CA TYR A 195 -11.75 -19.43 2.69
C TYR A 195 -12.30 -18.47 3.75
N PRO A 196 -13.62 -18.33 3.94
CA PRO A 196 -14.16 -17.49 5.00
C PRO A 196 -13.62 -17.86 6.39
N GLU A 197 -13.45 -19.15 6.67
CA GLU A 197 -12.86 -19.62 7.93
C GLU A 197 -11.35 -19.40 7.97
N ILE A 198 -10.63 -19.83 6.93
CA ILE A 198 -9.16 -19.73 6.84
C ILE A 198 -8.70 -18.27 6.98
N ILE A 199 -9.29 -17.37 6.21
CA ILE A 199 -8.91 -15.95 6.16
C ILE A 199 -9.25 -15.26 7.47
N LYS A 200 -10.42 -15.56 8.06
CA LYS A 200 -10.82 -15.00 9.34
C LYS A 200 -9.92 -15.48 10.48
N GLN A 201 -9.57 -16.77 10.52
CA GLN A 201 -8.63 -17.31 11.53
C GLN A 201 -7.24 -16.70 11.39
N ALA A 202 -6.79 -16.44 10.16
CA ALA A 202 -5.51 -15.79 9.90
C ALA A 202 -5.51 -14.27 10.15
N GLY A 203 -6.68 -13.65 10.37
CA GLY A 203 -6.80 -12.19 10.53
C GLY A 203 -6.44 -11.39 9.27
N LEU A 204 -6.55 -12.00 8.09
CA LEU A 204 -6.22 -11.38 6.80
C LEU A 204 -7.45 -10.68 6.19
N ASN A 205 -7.26 -9.99 5.06
CA ASN A 205 -8.34 -9.39 4.25
C ASN A 205 -9.27 -8.44 5.02
N GLY A 206 -8.72 -7.71 5.99
CA GLY A 206 -9.47 -6.78 6.84
C GLY A 206 -10.19 -7.43 8.03
N TYR A 207 -9.93 -8.70 8.36
CA TYR A 207 -10.42 -9.35 9.59
C TYR A 207 -9.50 -9.15 10.81
N GLY A 208 -8.26 -8.72 10.60
CA GLY A 208 -7.31 -8.39 11.66
C GLY A 208 -7.59 -7.03 12.30
N ASN A 209 -8.54 -6.99 13.24
CA ASN A 209 -8.48 -6.22 14.50
C ASN A 209 -9.76 -6.42 15.32
N ASN A 210 -9.65 -7.13 16.45
CA ASN A 210 -10.55 -6.92 17.58
C ASN A 210 -10.27 -5.51 18.13
N GLY A 211 -10.99 -4.51 17.62
CA GLY A 211 -10.96 -3.13 18.08
C GLY A 211 -10.06 -2.20 17.26
N GLY A 212 -10.70 -1.31 16.49
CA GLY A 212 -10.18 -0.03 16.00
C GLY A 212 -8.68 0.11 15.77
N SER A 213 -8.20 -0.28 14.60
CA SER A 213 -7.15 0.45 13.88
C SER A 213 -7.17 0.03 12.42
N THR A 214 -7.23 1.03 11.53
CA THR A 214 -7.08 0.86 10.10
C THR A 214 -5.76 0.13 9.79
N PRO A 215 -5.69 -0.71 8.75
CA PRO A 215 -4.41 -1.22 8.26
C PRO A 215 -3.44 -0.06 8.06
N ASP A 216 -2.20 -0.23 8.51
CA ASP A 216 -1.16 0.77 8.30
C ASP A 216 -1.11 1.14 6.81
N PRO A 217 -1.04 2.43 6.44
CA PRO A 217 -1.01 2.81 5.04
C PRO A 217 0.17 2.13 4.36
N LEU A 218 -0.11 1.35 3.30
CA LEU A 218 0.90 1.03 2.30
C LEU A 218 1.60 2.32 1.87
N PRO A 219 2.93 2.29 1.67
CA PRO A 219 3.64 3.46 1.13
C PRO A 219 2.97 3.82 -0.20
N GLU A 220 2.51 5.06 -0.31
CA GLU A 220 1.93 5.56 -1.56
C GLU A 220 2.92 5.38 -2.72
N PRO A 221 2.47 5.05 -3.96
CA PRO A 221 3.34 4.96 -5.10
C PRO A 221 4.24 6.20 -5.17
N PRO A 222 5.54 6.06 -5.44
CA PRO A 222 6.44 7.20 -5.39
C PRO A 222 6.03 8.23 -6.44
N THR A 223 5.72 9.45 -6.00
CA THR A 223 5.49 10.58 -6.89
C THR A 223 6.80 11.30 -7.19
N LYS A 224 6.89 11.89 -8.40
CA LYS A 224 8.09 12.65 -8.82
C LYS A 224 8.31 13.90 -7.96
N TYR A 225 7.22 14.49 -7.50
CA TYR A 225 7.21 15.68 -6.64
C TYR A 225 6.62 15.35 -5.28
N GLN A 226 7.05 16.10 -4.27
CA GLN A 226 6.66 15.91 -2.87
C GLN A 226 5.70 17.02 -2.42
N LEU A 227 5.01 16.76 -1.31
CA LEU A 227 4.21 17.78 -0.65
C LEU A 227 5.11 18.98 -0.34
N HIS A 228 4.60 20.17 -0.62
CA HIS A 228 5.27 21.47 -0.48
C HIS A 228 6.32 21.83 -1.54
N ASP A 229 6.57 20.98 -2.54
CA ASP A 229 7.34 21.41 -3.71
C ASP A 229 6.64 22.60 -4.38
N TYR A 230 7.42 23.60 -4.78
CA TYR A 230 6.94 24.66 -5.67
C TYR A 230 7.20 24.25 -7.11
N VAL A 231 6.14 24.24 -7.92
CA VAL A 231 6.20 23.84 -9.33
C VAL A 231 5.70 24.96 -10.23
N THR A 232 6.34 25.12 -11.38
CA THR A 232 5.84 25.95 -12.47
C THR A 232 5.11 25.07 -13.49
N ILE A 233 4.04 25.60 -14.07
CA ILE A 233 3.07 24.80 -14.83
C ILE A 233 2.70 25.44 -16.16
N ASN A 234 2.34 24.61 -17.14
CA ASN A 234 1.79 25.03 -18.43
C ASN A 234 0.36 24.49 -18.68
N GLY A 235 -0.27 23.95 -17.64
CA GLY A 235 -1.59 23.33 -17.68
C GLY A 235 -2.13 23.04 -16.29
N ILE A 236 -3.45 22.99 -16.16
CA ILE A 236 -4.13 22.66 -14.91
C ILE A 236 -5.41 21.87 -15.18
N TYR A 237 -5.88 21.13 -14.18
CA TYR A 237 -7.06 20.27 -14.25
C TYR A 237 -8.02 20.59 -13.10
N THR A 238 -9.32 20.42 -13.34
CA THR A 238 -10.38 20.69 -12.34
C THR A 238 -10.45 19.62 -11.24
N SER A 239 -9.99 18.40 -11.51
CA SER A 239 -9.94 17.29 -10.54
C SER A 239 -8.73 16.39 -10.78
N SER A 240 -8.43 15.55 -9.78
CA SER A 240 -7.36 14.55 -9.83
C SER A 240 -7.51 13.52 -10.96
N ASP A 241 -8.73 13.36 -11.50
CA ASP A 241 -9.06 12.36 -12.53
C ASP A 241 -9.46 12.97 -13.88
N SER A 242 -9.58 14.31 -13.95
CA SER A 242 -10.00 15.01 -15.17
C SER A 242 -9.04 14.77 -16.34
N THR A 243 -9.62 14.51 -17.51
CA THR A 243 -8.89 14.30 -18.77
C THR A 243 -8.71 15.59 -19.57
N GLU A 244 -9.44 16.66 -19.23
CA GLU A 244 -9.42 17.91 -19.97
C GLU A 244 -8.38 18.87 -19.40
N LYS A 245 -7.32 19.13 -20.18
CA LYS A 245 -6.28 20.11 -19.83
C LYS A 245 -6.81 21.53 -20.06
N LEU A 246 -6.79 22.36 -19.01
CA LEU A 246 -7.16 23.77 -19.10
C LEU A 246 -5.94 24.68 -19.20
N LYS A 247 -6.14 25.88 -19.75
CA LYS A 247 -5.16 26.97 -19.68
C LYS A 247 -5.15 27.53 -18.25
N PRO A 248 -4.00 27.51 -17.55
CA PRO A 248 -3.96 27.93 -16.16
C PRO A 248 -4.03 29.46 -16.04
N SER A 249 -4.70 29.94 -14.99
CA SER A 249 -4.71 31.36 -14.58
C SER A 249 -3.52 31.74 -13.69
N ILE A 250 -2.70 30.76 -13.32
CA ILE A 250 -1.49 30.89 -12.50
C ILE A 250 -0.29 30.26 -13.25
N THR A 251 0.92 30.74 -12.98
CA THR A 251 2.16 30.23 -13.61
C THR A 251 2.84 29.13 -12.80
N GLY A 252 2.44 28.95 -11.55
CA GLY A 252 2.99 27.95 -10.63
C GLY A 252 2.28 27.97 -9.29
N GLY A 253 2.65 27.05 -8.41
CA GLY A 253 2.09 26.93 -7.07
C GLY A 253 2.77 25.86 -6.23
N THR A 254 2.45 25.86 -4.94
CA THR A 254 2.94 24.87 -3.99
C THR A 254 2.03 23.64 -4.01
N ILE A 255 2.62 22.45 -4.07
CA ILE A 255 1.89 21.20 -3.90
C ILE A 255 1.39 21.11 -2.46
N THR A 256 0.08 21.04 -2.29
CA THR A 256 -0.61 21.09 -0.98
C THR A 256 -1.37 19.81 -0.66
N LYS A 257 -1.53 18.95 -1.66
CA LYS A 257 -2.05 17.60 -1.49
C LYS A 257 -1.49 16.72 -2.60
N ILE A 258 -1.14 15.49 -2.25
CA ILE A 258 -0.79 14.44 -3.19
C ILE A 258 -1.84 13.35 -3.08
N LEU A 259 -2.35 12.90 -4.23
CA LEU A 259 -3.15 11.70 -4.37
C LEU A 259 -2.38 10.76 -5.29
N SER A 260 -1.46 9.98 -4.72
CA SER A 260 -0.64 9.10 -5.52
C SER A 260 -1.48 8.04 -6.25
N GLY A 261 -1.09 7.72 -7.48
CA GLY A 261 -1.84 6.84 -8.38
C GLY A 261 -2.95 7.51 -9.19
N HIS A 262 -3.30 8.77 -8.90
CA HIS A 262 -4.26 9.53 -9.71
C HIS A 262 -3.62 10.15 -10.96
N ARG A 263 -4.43 10.44 -11.98
CA ARG A 263 -3.99 11.03 -13.26
C ARG A 263 -3.31 12.38 -13.07
N ASN A 264 -3.86 13.20 -12.18
CA ASN A 264 -3.36 14.52 -11.80
C ASN A 264 -3.11 14.51 -10.29
N PRO A 265 -1.99 13.95 -9.83
CA PRO A 265 -1.82 13.59 -8.43
C PRO A 265 -1.54 14.79 -7.53
N TYR A 266 -1.17 15.97 -8.07
CA TYR A 266 -0.73 17.11 -7.26
C TYR A 266 -1.77 18.24 -7.24
N LEU A 267 -2.27 18.61 -6.06
CA LEU A 267 -3.13 19.79 -5.88
C LEU A 267 -2.29 21.03 -5.56
N LEU A 268 -2.52 22.13 -6.27
CA LEU A 268 -1.82 23.39 -6.01
C LEU A 268 -2.60 24.32 -5.06
N ASN A 269 -1.85 25.00 -4.17
CA ASN A 269 -2.30 26.11 -3.32
C ASN A 269 -3.63 25.88 -2.59
N ASN A 270 -3.88 24.65 -2.16
CA ASN A 270 -5.08 24.20 -1.47
C ASN A 270 -6.39 24.44 -2.25
N GLY A 271 -6.37 24.29 -3.58
CA GLY A 271 -7.59 24.35 -4.39
C GLY A 271 -7.49 25.13 -5.70
N SER A 272 -6.31 25.62 -6.10
CA SER A 272 -6.16 26.31 -7.39
C SER A 272 -6.34 25.38 -8.59
N GLY A 273 -6.17 24.07 -8.39
CA GLY A 273 -6.38 23.03 -9.39
C GLY A 273 -5.32 21.94 -9.32
N TRP A 274 -5.55 20.86 -10.06
CA TRP A 274 -4.70 19.68 -10.07
C TRP A 274 -3.72 19.71 -11.23
N VAL A 275 -2.54 19.12 -11.04
CA VAL A 275 -1.47 19.04 -12.04
C VAL A 275 -0.81 17.67 -12.02
N ASN A 276 -0.07 17.36 -13.08
CA ASN A 276 0.69 16.12 -13.26
C ASN A 276 2.07 16.41 -13.85
N ASP A 277 2.90 15.37 -13.92
CA ASP A 277 4.27 15.45 -14.45
C ASP A 277 4.34 16.01 -15.88
N GLY A 278 3.28 15.84 -16.68
CA GLY A 278 3.23 16.31 -18.07
C GLY A 278 2.92 17.80 -18.23
N VAL A 279 2.41 18.47 -17.20
CA VAL A 279 2.13 19.92 -17.21
C VAL A 279 3.05 20.72 -16.31
N ILE A 280 3.84 20.07 -15.46
CA ILE A 280 4.89 20.70 -14.66
C ILE A 280 6.13 20.90 -15.55
N VAL A 281 6.57 22.14 -15.71
CA VAL A 281 7.66 22.52 -16.64
C VAL A 281 9.00 22.77 -15.95
N ALA A 282 8.97 23.19 -14.69
CA ALA A 282 10.14 23.22 -13.82
C ALA A 282 9.71 23.06 -12.36
N SER A 283 10.60 22.53 -11.55
CA SER A 283 10.42 22.38 -10.11
C SER A 283 11.60 22.96 -9.39
N ASP A 284 11.34 23.83 -8.43
CA ASP A 284 12.35 24.26 -7.48
C ASP A 284 12.25 23.35 -6.26
N SER A 285 13.06 22.29 -6.19
CA SER A 285 13.31 21.58 -4.93
C SER A 285 14.77 21.20 -4.80
N PRO A 286 15.51 21.91 -3.91
CA PRO A 286 15.65 21.39 -2.54
C PRO A 286 15.67 22.43 -1.38
N THR A 287 15.13 23.66 -1.51
CA THR A 287 15.39 24.74 -0.52
C THR A 287 14.21 25.26 0.32
N ALA A 288 12.98 24.79 0.13
CA ALA A 288 11.88 25.20 0.99
C ALA A 288 11.83 24.34 2.27
N PHE A 289 11.79 24.99 3.43
CA PHE A 289 11.47 24.34 4.69
C PHE A 289 9.94 24.10 4.79
N HIS A 290 9.48 23.28 5.74
CA HIS A 290 8.06 23.11 6.07
C HIS A 290 7.77 23.27 7.57
N VAL A 291 6.52 23.61 7.92
CA VAL A 291 6.09 23.66 9.33
C VAL A 291 6.16 22.25 9.92
N GLY A 292 6.73 22.13 11.12
CA GLY A 292 7.06 20.87 11.79
C GLY A 292 8.49 20.41 11.53
N GLU A 293 9.18 20.93 10.50
CA GLU A 293 10.56 20.55 10.19
C GLU A 293 11.53 21.00 11.29
N MET A 294 12.42 20.10 11.70
CA MET A 294 13.46 20.39 12.68
C MET A 294 14.65 21.07 12.01
N VAL A 295 14.96 22.27 12.48
CA VAL A 295 16.00 23.12 11.90
C VAL A 295 16.89 23.71 12.99
N THR A 296 18.11 24.04 12.60
CA THR A 296 19.09 24.71 13.45
C THR A 296 19.45 26.05 12.83
N PRO A 297 19.39 27.18 13.57
CA PRO A 297 19.95 28.44 13.10
C PRO A 297 21.43 28.32 12.77
N ILE A 298 21.84 28.86 11.62
CA ILE A 298 23.25 28.92 11.20
C ILE A 298 23.97 30.03 11.96
N ARG A 299 23.28 31.15 12.20
CA ARG A 299 23.78 32.31 12.97
C ARG A 299 22.77 32.66 14.08
N PRO A 300 23.24 33.12 15.27
CA PRO A 300 22.37 33.49 16.39
C PRO A 300 21.76 34.88 16.19
N VAL A 301 21.00 35.06 15.10
CA VAL A 301 20.38 36.33 14.71
C VAL A 301 18.96 36.05 14.22
N SER A 302 18.00 36.78 14.77
CA SER A 302 16.57 36.69 14.38
C SER A 302 16.31 37.25 12.97
N TYR A 303 15.07 37.11 12.50
CA TYR A 303 14.61 37.60 11.20
C TYR A 303 14.86 39.11 11.02
N ASP A 304 14.63 39.89 12.07
CA ASP A 304 14.78 41.36 12.08
C ASP A 304 16.21 41.83 12.41
N GLY A 305 17.17 40.90 12.51
CA GLY A 305 18.58 41.23 12.76
C GLY A 305 18.97 41.36 14.24
N VAL A 306 18.07 41.06 15.18
CA VAL A 306 18.38 41.11 16.62
C VAL A 306 19.28 39.93 17.00
N PRO A 307 20.46 40.17 17.64
CA PRO A 307 21.32 39.11 18.15
C PRO A 307 20.65 38.27 19.25
N LEU A 308 20.93 36.97 19.27
CA LEU A 308 20.41 36.00 20.23
C LEU A 308 21.56 35.34 21.01
N LEU A 309 21.22 34.58 22.05
CA LEU A 309 22.21 33.78 22.78
C LEU A 309 22.92 32.81 21.83
N PRO A 310 24.27 32.66 21.89
CA PRO A 310 25.01 31.80 20.97
C PRO A 310 24.51 30.35 20.94
N ASP A 311 24.00 29.84 22.07
CA ASP A 311 23.53 28.47 22.23
C ASP A 311 22.36 28.09 21.29
N VAL A 312 21.68 29.06 20.69
CA VAL A 312 20.61 28.78 19.72
C VAL A 312 21.11 28.05 18.47
N ILE A 313 22.38 28.17 18.10
CA ILE A 313 22.94 27.47 16.93
C ILE A 313 23.35 26.02 17.23
N ASN A 314 23.31 25.60 18.50
CA ASN A 314 23.66 24.25 18.95
C ASN A 314 22.43 23.35 19.16
N LYS A 315 21.23 23.89 18.94
CA LYS A 315 19.95 23.23 19.22
C LYS A 315 19.09 23.15 17.96
N SER A 316 18.20 22.17 17.96
CA SER A 316 17.21 21.98 16.89
C SER A 316 15.84 22.39 17.38
N TYR A 317 15.12 23.13 16.54
CA TYR A 317 13.80 23.65 16.84
C TYR A 317 12.83 23.29 15.72
N PRO A 318 11.57 22.96 16.04
CA PRO A 318 10.55 22.79 15.02
C PRO A 318 10.18 24.15 14.45
N ILE A 319 9.98 24.23 13.13
CA ILE A 319 9.30 25.38 12.53
C ILE A 319 7.82 25.33 12.94
N ILE A 320 7.33 26.35 13.62
CA ILE A 320 5.92 26.46 14.04
C ILE A 320 5.10 27.38 13.14
N GLN A 321 5.76 28.20 12.32
CA GLN A 321 5.11 29.03 11.32
C GLN A 321 6.08 29.29 10.16
N LEU A 322 5.60 29.23 8.92
CA LEU A 322 6.40 29.55 7.73
C LEU A 322 5.59 30.46 6.80
N ASN A 323 6.19 31.57 6.35
CA ASN A 323 5.62 32.49 5.39
C ASN A 323 6.73 33.04 4.48
N GLY A 324 6.89 32.44 3.30
CA GLY A 324 7.99 32.75 2.38
C GLY A 324 9.36 32.55 3.03
N GLU A 325 10.17 33.61 3.08
CA GLU A 325 11.49 33.59 3.71
C GLU A 325 11.46 33.65 5.24
N ARG A 326 10.29 33.81 5.88
CA ARG A 326 10.17 33.96 7.34
C ARG A 326 9.71 32.66 7.99
N ALA A 327 10.53 32.10 8.88
CA ALA A 327 10.22 30.91 9.67
C ALA A 327 10.23 31.23 11.17
N VAL A 328 9.20 30.86 11.93
CA VAL A 328 9.17 30.97 13.39
C VAL A 328 9.54 29.62 13.99
N LEU A 329 10.50 29.61 14.91
CA LEU A 329 10.99 28.40 15.57
C LEU A 329 10.36 28.25 16.97
N GLY A 330 9.86 27.06 17.28
CA GLY A 330 9.15 26.74 18.54
C GLY A 330 10.04 26.26 19.68
N ALA A 331 9.54 25.31 20.48
CA ALA A 331 10.24 24.70 21.61
C ALA A 331 10.84 25.71 22.62
N GLY A 332 10.06 26.76 22.94
CA GLY A 332 10.44 27.81 23.89
C GLY A 332 11.30 28.93 23.30
N LEU A 333 11.75 28.81 22.04
CA LEU A 333 12.47 29.88 21.35
C LEU A 333 11.52 30.96 20.80
N ASN A 334 10.38 30.55 20.22
CA ASN A 334 9.30 31.39 19.68
C ASN A 334 9.76 32.62 18.86
N THR A 335 10.87 32.47 18.14
CA THR A 335 11.56 33.58 17.44
C THR A 335 11.59 33.33 15.94
N ALA A 336 11.42 34.39 15.15
CA ALA A 336 11.48 34.32 13.69
C ALA A 336 12.92 34.34 13.18
N PHE A 337 13.18 33.63 12.08
CA PHE A 337 14.44 33.55 11.35
C PHE A 337 14.19 33.64 9.85
N LYS A 338 15.20 34.10 9.10
CA LYS A 338 15.21 33.96 7.64
C LYS A 338 15.48 32.50 7.28
N THR A 339 14.78 31.95 6.29
CA THR A 339 14.97 30.56 5.85
C THR A 339 16.42 30.29 5.43
N ASN A 340 17.08 31.23 4.76
CA ASN A 340 18.50 31.11 4.42
C ASN A 340 19.48 31.16 5.62
N ASN A 341 18.98 31.44 6.83
CA ASN A 341 19.73 31.33 8.08
C ASN A 341 19.42 30.03 8.83
N LEU A 342 18.74 29.09 8.21
CA LEU A 342 18.40 27.79 8.78
C LEU A 342 19.14 26.69 8.02
N LYS A 343 19.59 25.67 8.75
CA LYS A 343 20.01 24.39 8.18
C LYS A 343 19.11 23.29 8.70
N ARG A 344 18.79 22.33 7.85
CA ARG A 344 18.13 21.09 8.27
C ARG A 344 19.01 20.42 9.32
N SER A 345 18.43 20.05 10.44
CA SER A 345 19.17 19.33 11.46
C SER A 345 19.47 17.93 10.94
N GLN A 346 20.75 17.58 10.73
CA GLN A 346 21.17 16.20 10.41
C GLN A 346 21.18 15.27 11.64
N ALA A 347 20.74 15.76 12.80
CA ALA A 347 20.62 14.96 14.00
C ALA A 347 19.28 14.22 14.01
N GLY A 348 19.33 12.95 13.58
CA GLY A 348 18.35 11.93 13.97
C GLY A 348 17.03 11.96 13.23
N VAL A 349 17.00 11.40 12.01
CA VAL A 349 15.87 10.53 11.65
C VAL A 349 15.85 9.45 12.75
N PRO A 350 14.73 9.22 13.48
CA PRO A 350 14.67 8.09 14.40
C PRO A 350 14.90 6.83 13.57
N GLN A 351 16.11 6.27 13.67
CA GLN A 351 16.38 4.96 13.13
C GLN A 351 15.49 4.00 13.91
N MET A 352 14.44 3.50 13.25
CA MET A 352 13.53 2.55 13.88
C MET A 352 14.32 1.30 14.27
N ILE A 353 14.22 0.91 15.54
CA ILE A 353 14.72 -0.38 16.02
C ILE A 353 13.94 -1.48 15.28
N ARG A 354 14.66 -2.41 14.66
CA ARG A 354 14.11 -3.56 13.93
C ARG A 354 14.79 -4.84 14.42
N VAL A 355 14.23 -5.99 14.08
CA VAL A 355 14.95 -7.27 14.25
C VAL A 355 16.29 -7.19 13.50
N GLY A 356 17.39 -7.55 14.18
CA GLY A 356 18.76 -7.42 13.69
C GLY A 356 19.48 -6.12 14.08
N SER A 357 18.77 -5.10 14.59
CA SER A 357 19.37 -3.87 15.10
C SER A 357 20.32 -4.14 16.26
N THR A 358 21.44 -3.42 16.31
CA THR A 358 22.32 -3.40 17.48
C THR A 358 21.87 -2.29 18.43
N VAL A 359 21.68 -2.60 19.71
CA VAL A 359 21.15 -1.66 20.70
C VAL A 359 21.93 -1.71 22.02
N LYS A 360 21.88 -0.63 22.79
CA LYS A 360 22.21 -0.59 24.23
C LYS A 360 20.93 -0.38 25.06
N ILE A 361 20.94 -0.88 26.28
CA ILE A 361 19.84 -0.65 27.24
C ILE A 361 20.16 0.60 28.07
N LYS A 362 19.19 1.50 28.23
CA LYS A 362 19.33 2.69 29.08
C LYS A 362 19.58 2.28 30.54
N PRO A 363 20.50 2.94 31.26
CA PRO A 363 20.70 2.69 32.69
C PRO A 363 19.40 2.82 33.48
N GLY A 364 19.15 1.88 34.40
CA GLY A 364 17.93 1.84 35.20
C GLY A 364 16.68 1.35 34.48
N ALA A 365 16.80 0.89 33.23
CA ALA A 365 15.69 0.26 32.53
C ALA A 365 15.23 -1.02 33.25
N LEU A 366 13.91 -1.19 33.24
CA LEU A 366 13.23 -2.41 33.66
C LEU A 366 13.04 -3.32 32.44
N ASP A 367 12.92 -4.61 32.71
CA ASP A 367 12.40 -5.56 31.74
C ASP A 367 10.93 -5.23 31.38
N TYR A 368 10.41 -5.93 30.37
CA TYR A 368 9.08 -5.64 29.84
C TYR A 368 7.94 -5.88 30.84
N ASN A 369 8.21 -6.63 31.91
CA ASN A 369 7.26 -6.92 32.99
C ASN A 369 7.47 -6.00 34.21
N GLY A 370 8.40 -5.04 34.15
CA GLY A 370 8.68 -4.09 35.23
C GLY A 370 9.72 -4.55 36.25
N THR A 371 10.51 -5.58 35.95
CA THR A 371 11.57 -6.10 36.84
C THR A 371 12.90 -5.41 36.54
N ALA A 372 13.69 -5.08 37.57
CA ALA A 372 15.02 -4.50 37.37
C ALA A 372 15.95 -5.49 36.66
N LEU A 373 16.73 -4.99 35.70
CA LEU A 373 17.76 -5.77 35.01
C LEU A 373 19.06 -5.81 35.84
N ALA A 374 19.85 -6.86 35.66
CA ALA A 374 21.16 -6.95 36.30
C ALA A 374 22.09 -5.84 35.80
N SER A 375 22.91 -5.26 36.69
CA SER A 375 23.71 -4.07 36.41
C SER A 375 24.67 -4.23 35.22
N PHE A 376 25.22 -5.43 35.01
CA PHE A 376 26.13 -5.71 33.89
C PHE A 376 25.46 -5.56 32.51
N VAL A 377 24.13 -5.52 32.45
CA VAL A 377 23.39 -5.43 31.19
C VAL A 377 23.56 -4.06 30.53
N TYR A 378 23.79 -3.00 31.31
CA TYR A 378 23.85 -1.63 30.79
C TYR A 378 25.17 -1.30 30.06
N ASP A 379 26.22 -2.09 30.29
CA ASP A 379 27.56 -1.85 29.72
C ASP A 379 27.78 -2.54 28.36
N ASN A 380 26.83 -3.37 27.93
CA ASN A 380 26.95 -4.21 26.74
C ASN A 380 26.06 -3.73 25.58
N THR A 381 26.34 -4.24 24.38
CA THR A 381 25.49 -4.11 23.20
C THR A 381 24.81 -5.43 22.89
N TYR A 382 23.61 -5.37 22.34
CA TYR A 382 22.80 -6.54 22.03
C TYR A 382 22.17 -6.45 20.65
N LYS A 383 21.91 -7.59 20.03
CA LYS A 383 21.10 -7.69 18.82
C LYS A 383 19.64 -7.89 19.19
N VAL A 384 18.73 -7.15 18.55
CA VAL A 384 17.29 -7.41 18.65
C VAL A 384 16.99 -8.70 17.90
N THR A 385 16.55 -9.75 18.61
CA THR A 385 16.23 -11.05 18.03
C THR A 385 14.74 -11.19 17.73
N GLU A 386 13.89 -10.46 18.45
CA GLU A 386 12.44 -10.43 18.27
C GLU A 386 11.92 -9.03 18.59
N LEU A 387 10.92 -8.57 17.83
CA LEU A 387 10.28 -7.27 18.05
C LEU A 387 8.78 -7.39 17.81
N GLN A 388 7.97 -7.08 18.82
CA GLN A 388 6.51 -7.04 18.73
C GLN A 388 5.99 -5.78 19.42
N GLY A 389 5.62 -4.77 18.63
CA GLY A 389 5.28 -3.44 19.15
C GLY A 389 6.45 -2.83 19.94
N LYS A 390 6.22 -2.48 21.20
CA LYS A 390 7.27 -1.97 22.11
C LYS A 390 8.08 -3.06 22.81
N ARG A 391 7.78 -4.34 22.59
CA ARG A 391 8.48 -5.45 23.23
C ARG A 391 9.65 -5.91 22.35
N ALA A 392 10.88 -5.77 22.84
CA ALA A 392 12.08 -6.25 22.16
C ALA A 392 12.76 -7.37 22.97
N VAL A 393 13.04 -8.51 22.35
CA VAL A 393 13.93 -9.55 22.90
C VAL A 393 15.32 -9.30 22.35
N LEU A 394 16.32 -9.32 23.22
CA LEU A 394 17.71 -9.09 22.80
C LEU A 394 18.55 -10.36 22.97
N SER A 395 19.58 -10.50 22.14
CA SER A 395 20.54 -11.60 22.20
C SER A 395 21.18 -11.68 23.59
N SER A 396 21.34 -12.89 24.13
CA SER A 396 22.08 -13.11 25.39
C SER A 396 21.44 -12.51 26.64
N ILE A 397 20.19 -12.05 26.56
CA ILE A 397 19.34 -11.75 27.73
C ILE A 397 18.05 -12.58 27.65
N ASN A 398 17.66 -13.19 28.77
CA ASN A 398 16.50 -14.10 28.80
C ASN A 398 15.17 -13.37 29.06
N THR A 399 15.14 -12.05 28.91
CA THR A 399 13.93 -11.24 29.14
C THR A 399 13.79 -10.18 28.06
N ALA A 400 12.56 -9.70 27.85
CA ALA A 400 12.27 -8.64 26.91
C ALA A 400 12.46 -7.27 27.58
N VAL A 401 12.72 -6.24 26.78
CA VAL A 401 12.86 -4.84 27.23
C VAL A 401 11.96 -3.96 26.38
N ASN A 402 11.44 -2.88 26.97
CA ASN A 402 10.66 -1.91 26.22
C ASN A 402 11.57 -1.15 25.23
N THR A 403 11.15 -0.99 23.98
CA THR A 403 11.89 -0.26 22.95
C THR A 403 12.22 1.18 23.33
N ASP A 404 11.38 1.82 24.15
CA ASP A 404 11.61 3.17 24.66
C ASP A 404 12.85 3.22 25.59
N ASN A 405 13.27 2.08 26.13
CA ASN A 405 14.45 1.90 26.98
C ASN A 405 15.70 1.47 26.19
N LEU A 406 15.64 1.44 24.86
CA LEU A 406 16.75 1.06 24.01
C LEU A 406 17.36 2.27 23.30
N ILE A 407 18.66 2.21 23.07
CA ILE A 407 19.42 3.17 22.28
C ILE A 407 20.00 2.40 21.10
N LEU A 408 19.64 2.78 19.87
CA LEU A 408 20.23 2.17 18.69
C LEU A 408 21.72 2.52 18.60
N VAL A 409 22.54 1.50 18.35
CA VAL A 409 23.96 1.65 18.05
C VAL A 409 24.08 1.56 16.53
N SER A 410 24.46 2.67 15.90
CA SER A 410 24.67 2.80 14.45
C SER A 410 25.70 1.81 13.92
#